data_AF-A0A372JH25-F1
#
_entry.id   AF-A0A372JH25-F1
#
_cell.length_a   1.000
_cell.length_b   1.000
_cell.length_c   1.000
_cell.angle_alpha   90.00
_cell.angle_beta   90.00
_cell.angle_gamma   90.00
#
_symmetry.space_group_name_H-M   'P 1'
#
loop_
_entity.id
_entity.type
_entity.pdbx_description
1 polymer ?
#
loop_
_entity_poly.entity_id
_entity_poly.type
_entity_poly.pdbx_seq_one_letter_code
_entity_poly.pdbx_strand_id
1 'polypeptide(L)'
;MTEPKNAEHAEGPSHGSSADAPPEPSAGPPTGPSAERVRADANRRQALYWRLMARMFDAEEQPALESAAVGVVDAVGLPPALLDPAVSMDTLLQRFPELEPEFENLFAADGSEGSDGFGEAVGEGAVRNAALISKLLLNVFQTGQGNVSADQLAAWQRDATRLRRALCGGRGGGPGTGPTGRPGAGPESAGSG
;
A
#
# COMPACT_ATOMS: atom_id res chain seq x y z
N MET A 1 27.86 27.96 -71.08
CA MET A 1 27.66 27.59 -69.66
C MET A 1 26.56 28.49 -69.14
N THR A 2 25.34 28.07 -68.85
CA THR A 2 24.89 26.77 -68.32
C THR A 2 23.38 26.62 -68.60
N GLU A 3 22.97 25.47 -69.14
CA GLU A 3 21.66 24.83 -68.88
C GLU A 3 21.94 23.69 -67.85
N PRO A 4 20.97 23.11 -67.11
CA PRO A 4 19.61 22.82 -67.60
C PRO A 4 18.44 22.91 -66.61
N LYS A 5 17.27 22.86 -67.25
CA LYS A 5 15.94 22.38 -66.91
C LYS A 5 15.89 21.02 -66.15
N ASN A 6 15.05 20.94 -65.11
CA ASN A 6 14.40 19.75 -64.54
C ASN A 6 13.10 20.26 -63.85
N ALA A 7 11.88 19.99 -64.30
CA ALA A 7 11.13 18.74 -64.42
C ALA A 7 10.61 18.18 -63.07
N GLU A 8 9.30 18.41 -62.87
CA GLU A 8 8.28 17.47 -62.35
C GLU A 8 8.05 17.26 -60.84
N HIS A 9 6.80 16.87 -60.55
CA HIS A 9 6.13 16.47 -59.29
C HIS A 9 5.40 17.61 -58.54
N ALA A 10 4.09 17.56 -58.25
CA ALA A 10 3.04 16.59 -58.55
C ALA A 10 1.67 17.28 -58.34
N GLU A 11 0.66 16.88 -59.12
CA GLU A 11 -0.74 17.15 -58.85
C GLU A 11 -1.20 16.52 -57.52
N GLY A 12 -2.06 17.23 -56.81
CA GLY A 12 -2.89 16.70 -55.74
C GLY A 12 -4.05 17.66 -55.47
N PRO A 13 -5.26 17.41 -56.00
CA PRO A 13 -6.41 18.24 -55.75
C PRO A 13 -7.23 17.75 -54.55
N SER A 14 -8.08 18.67 -54.09
CA SER A 14 -9.32 18.47 -53.36
C SER A 14 -9.25 18.34 -51.84
N HIS A 15 -9.60 19.48 -51.24
CA HIS A 15 -10.55 19.59 -50.13
C HIS A 15 -11.46 18.38 -49.95
N GLY A 16 -11.30 17.70 -48.82
CA GLY A 16 -12.32 16.88 -48.17
C GLY A 16 -12.43 17.38 -46.73
N SER A 17 -13.24 18.41 -46.53
CA SER A 17 -13.67 18.87 -45.21
C SER A 17 -14.50 17.75 -44.58
N SER A 18 -13.85 16.89 -43.79
CA SER A 18 -14.57 16.03 -42.84
C SER A 18 -14.88 16.87 -41.63
N ALA A 19 -16.17 17.15 -41.51
CA ALA A 19 -16.88 17.63 -40.35
C ALA A 19 -16.21 17.22 -39.03
N ASP A 20 -15.77 18.25 -38.31
CA ASP A 20 -16.13 18.52 -36.91
C ASP A 20 -16.89 17.37 -36.23
N ALA A 21 -16.13 16.39 -35.72
CA ALA A 21 -16.61 15.50 -34.69
C ALA A 21 -16.39 16.24 -33.36
N PRO A 22 -17.44 16.50 -32.56
CA PRO A 22 -17.25 17.10 -31.26
C PRO A 22 -16.33 16.21 -30.43
N PRO A 23 -15.35 16.76 -29.69
CA PRO A 23 -14.61 15.96 -28.72
C PRO A 23 -15.63 15.35 -27.78
N GLU A 24 -15.64 14.02 -27.70
CA GLU A 24 -16.45 13.30 -26.73
C GLU A 24 -16.25 13.94 -25.35
N PRO A 25 -17.33 14.18 -24.59
CA PRO A 25 -17.21 14.79 -23.28
C PRO A 25 -16.31 13.90 -22.43
N SER A 26 -15.15 14.44 -22.07
CA SER A 26 -14.29 13.95 -21.00
C SER A 26 -15.19 13.48 -19.88
N ALA A 27 -15.15 12.18 -19.58
CA ALA A 27 -15.93 11.57 -18.52
C ALA A 27 -15.74 12.43 -17.26
N GLY A 28 -16.79 13.18 -16.89
CA GLY A 28 -16.79 13.95 -15.68
C GLY A 28 -16.50 13.04 -14.48
N PRO A 29 -16.02 13.60 -13.36
CA PRO A 29 -15.77 12.79 -12.16
C PRO A 29 -17.03 11.98 -11.86
N PRO A 30 -16.90 10.68 -11.49
CA PRO A 30 -18.06 9.85 -11.24
C PRO A 30 -18.89 10.50 -10.12
N THR A 31 -20.07 11.04 -10.46
CA THR A 31 -20.98 11.72 -9.51
C THR A 31 -22.05 10.76 -8.99
N GLY A 32 -21.65 9.51 -8.71
CA GLY A 32 -22.53 8.48 -8.15
C GLY A 32 -22.31 8.23 -6.65
N PRO A 33 -23.28 7.61 -5.95
CA PRO A 33 -23.18 7.30 -4.51
C PRO A 33 -21.98 6.42 -4.16
N SER A 34 -21.46 5.63 -5.12
CA SER A 34 -20.25 4.84 -4.93
C SER A 34 -18.98 5.71 -4.92
N ALA A 35 -18.91 6.76 -5.72
CA ALA A 35 -17.77 7.68 -5.70
C ALA A 35 -17.74 8.53 -4.43
N GLU A 36 -18.92 8.86 -3.89
CA GLU A 36 -19.02 9.52 -2.59
C GLU A 36 -18.50 8.63 -1.45
N ARG A 37 -18.83 7.33 -1.45
CA ARG A 37 -18.27 6.35 -0.50
C ARG A 37 -16.76 6.21 -0.62
N VAL A 38 -16.26 6.07 -1.83
CA VAL A 38 -14.81 6.02 -2.14
C VAL A 38 -14.09 7.25 -1.58
N ARG A 39 -14.65 8.44 -1.79
CA ARG A 39 -14.11 9.70 -1.22
C ARG A 39 -14.23 9.76 0.30
N ALA A 40 -15.33 9.25 0.88
CA ALA A 40 -15.47 9.17 2.32
C ALA A 40 -14.39 8.26 2.93
N ASP A 41 -14.13 7.10 2.35
CA ASP A 41 -13.07 6.18 2.81
C ASP A 41 -11.68 6.78 2.66
N ALA A 42 -11.42 7.51 1.57
CA ALA A 42 -10.17 8.27 1.42
C ALA A 42 -10.02 9.34 2.52
N ASN A 43 -11.07 10.09 2.83
CA ASN A 43 -11.06 11.10 3.90
C ASN A 43 -10.84 10.46 5.28
N ARG A 44 -11.45 9.29 5.54
CA ARG A 44 -11.25 8.53 6.80
C ARG A 44 -9.80 8.10 6.96
N ARG A 45 -9.17 7.58 5.90
CA ARG A 45 -7.73 7.24 5.89
C ARG A 45 -6.85 8.46 6.15
N GLN A 46 -7.15 9.57 5.49
CA GLN A 46 -6.42 10.82 5.70
C GLN A 46 -6.49 11.30 7.16
N ALA A 47 -7.67 11.23 7.79
CA ALA A 47 -7.84 11.59 9.20
C ALA A 47 -6.98 10.72 10.13
N LEU A 48 -6.91 9.40 9.89
CA LEU A 48 -6.05 8.48 10.65
C LEU A 48 -4.56 8.84 10.49
N TYR A 49 -4.10 9.10 9.26
CA TYR A 49 -2.71 9.48 9.02
C TYR A 49 -2.35 10.85 9.56
N TRP A 50 -3.26 11.83 9.49
CA TRP A 50 -3.02 13.13 10.12
C TRP A 50 -2.95 13.02 11.63
N ARG A 51 -3.80 12.20 12.25
CA ARG A 51 -3.68 11.90 13.68
C ARG A 51 -2.34 11.25 14.01
N LEU A 52 -1.91 10.24 13.24
CA LEU A 52 -0.60 9.59 13.41
C LEU A 52 0.54 10.62 13.37
N MET A 53 0.54 11.48 12.35
CA MET A 53 1.57 12.51 12.19
C MET A 53 1.51 13.52 13.34
N ALA A 54 0.33 14.00 13.70
CA ALA A 54 0.15 14.89 14.85
C ALA A 54 0.77 14.26 16.10
N ARG A 55 0.46 12.99 16.40
CA ARG A 55 0.93 12.29 17.59
C ARG A 55 2.44 11.99 17.60
N MET A 56 3.03 11.78 16.43
CA MET A 56 4.45 11.46 16.29
C MET A 56 5.34 12.69 16.48
N PHE A 57 4.88 13.87 16.02
CA PHE A 57 5.65 15.11 16.08
C PHE A 57 5.24 16.03 17.22
N ASP A 58 4.01 15.90 17.71
CA ASP A 58 3.44 16.67 18.81
C ASP A 58 2.73 15.73 19.80
N ALA A 59 2.98 15.94 21.09
CA ALA A 59 2.31 15.16 22.12
C ALA A 59 0.88 15.64 22.37
N GLU A 60 0.51 16.85 21.93
CA GLU A 60 -0.83 17.42 22.09
C GLU A 60 -1.76 16.98 20.94
N GLU A 61 -2.76 16.17 21.28
CA GLU A 61 -3.73 15.65 20.31
C GLU A 61 -4.88 16.64 20.12
N GLN A 62 -5.23 16.96 18.87
CA GLN A 62 -6.38 17.80 18.56
C GLN A 62 -7.69 17.04 18.82
N PRO A 63 -8.61 17.53 19.68
CA PRO A 63 -9.82 16.78 20.08
C PRO A 63 -10.72 16.36 18.91
N ALA A 64 -10.73 17.15 17.84
CA ALA A 64 -11.49 16.85 16.62
C ALA A 64 -10.91 15.64 15.86
N LEU A 65 -9.58 15.50 15.81
CA LEU A 65 -8.91 14.37 15.15
C LEU A 65 -9.07 13.09 15.97
N GLU A 66 -9.02 13.18 17.30
CA GLU A 66 -9.28 12.06 18.19
C GLU A 66 -10.71 11.52 17.99
N SER A 67 -11.71 12.42 18.06
CA SER A 67 -13.12 12.06 17.86
C SER A 67 -13.36 11.46 16.48
N ALA A 68 -12.76 12.03 15.43
CA ALA A 68 -12.86 11.50 14.08
C ALA A 68 -12.23 10.11 13.96
N ALA A 69 -11.03 9.89 14.52
CA ALA A 69 -10.36 8.60 14.45
C ALA A 69 -11.12 7.50 15.20
N VAL A 70 -11.68 7.80 16.38
CA VAL A 70 -12.53 6.86 17.13
C VAL A 70 -13.75 6.46 16.30
N GLY A 71 -14.44 7.44 15.69
CA GLY A 71 -15.57 7.16 14.81
C GLY A 71 -15.20 6.34 13.58
N VAL A 72 -14.00 6.53 13.03
CA VAL A 72 -13.49 5.71 11.92
C VAL A 72 -13.23 4.27 12.35
N VAL A 73 -12.54 4.08 13.47
CA VAL A 73 -12.19 2.74 14.01
C VAL A 73 -13.44 1.94 14.37
N ASP A 74 -14.42 2.58 15.00
CA ASP A 74 -15.72 1.99 15.30
C ASP A 74 -16.47 1.59 14.01
N ALA A 75 -16.49 2.46 13.01
CA ALA A 75 -17.17 2.21 11.73
C ALA A 75 -16.60 1.01 10.95
N VAL A 76 -15.31 0.70 11.11
CA VAL A 76 -14.66 -0.47 10.48
C VAL A 76 -14.58 -1.70 11.39
N GLY A 77 -15.25 -1.66 12.54
CA GLY A 77 -15.33 -2.77 13.50
C GLY A 77 -14.00 -3.11 14.17
N LEU A 78 -13.11 -2.13 14.33
CA LEU A 78 -11.82 -2.30 14.99
C LEU A 78 -11.89 -1.82 16.45
N PRO A 79 -11.07 -2.40 17.36
CA PRO A 79 -11.10 -2.00 18.76
C PRO A 79 -10.50 -0.59 18.97
N PRO A 80 -11.10 0.27 19.81
CA PRO A 80 -10.59 1.63 20.07
C PRO A 80 -9.19 1.62 20.74
N ALA A 81 -8.80 0.51 21.36
CA ALA A 81 -7.46 0.29 21.90
C ALA A 81 -6.34 0.40 20.84
N LEU A 82 -6.66 0.32 19.55
CA LEU A 82 -5.74 0.61 18.44
C LEU A 82 -5.31 2.08 18.38
N LEU A 83 -6.10 2.99 18.92
CA LEU A 83 -5.78 4.42 18.91
C LEU A 83 -4.98 4.84 20.14
N ASP A 84 -4.95 4.01 21.19
CA ASP A 84 -4.27 4.30 22.45
C ASP A 84 -2.76 4.04 22.32
N PRO A 85 -1.90 5.06 22.48
CA PRO A 85 -0.45 4.90 22.45
C PRO A 85 0.10 4.13 23.65
N ALA A 86 -0.61 4.08 24.79
CA ALA A 86 -0.16 3.37 25.99
C ALA A 86 -0.32 1.84 25.87
N VAL A 87 -1.15 1.37 24.95
CA VAL A 87 -1.39 -0.07 24.73
C VAL A 87 -0.28 -0.66 23.88
N SER A 88 0.45 -1.65 24.41
CA SER A 88 1.45 -2.36 23.60
C SER A 88 0.81 -3.23 22.51
N MET A 89 1.55 -3.54 21.45
CA MET A 89 1.08 -4.48 20.41
C MET A 89 0.84 -5.87 20.98
N ASP A 90 1.69 -6.32 21.91
CA ASP A 90 1.55 -7.62 22.54
C ASP A 90 0.25 -7.68 23.38
N THR A 91 -0.06 -6.62 24.14
CA THR A 91 -1.32 -6.51 24.89
C THR A 91 -2.54 -6.49 23.97
N LEU A 92 -2.44 -5.78 22.85
CA LEU A 92 -3.51 -5.72 21.87
C LEU A 92 -3.77 -7.10 21.24
N LEU A 93 -2.73 -7.78 20.75
CA LEU A 93 -2.84 -9.09 20.12
C LEU A 93 -3.22 -10.19 21.10
N GLN A 94 -2.82 -10.07 22.37
CA GLN A 94 -3.30 -10.98 23.42
C GLN A 94 -4.83 -10.89 23.61
N ARG A 95 -5.40 -9.69 23.46
CA ARG A 95 -6.83 -9.45 23.65
C ARG A 95 -7.64 -9.68 22.38
N PHE A 96 -7.04 -9.44 21.22
CA PHE A 96 -7.66 -9.54 19.89
C PHE A 96 -6.76 -10.38 18.96
N PRO A 97 -6.63 -11.70 19.21
CA PRO A 97 -5.75 -12.58 18.42
C PRO A 97 -6.13 -12.65 16.94
N GLU A 98 -7.38 -12.35 16.58
CA GLU A 98 -7.87 -12.28 15.20
C GLU A 98 -7.16 -11.22 14.33
N LEU A 99 -6.53 -10.20 14.95
CA LEU A 99 -5.80 -9.16 14.22
C LEU A 99 -4.40 -9.59 13.77
N GLU A 100 -3.83 -10.64 14.38
CA GLU A 100 -2.46 -11.11 14.07
C GLU A 100 -2.21 -11.40 12.58
N PRO A 101 -3.07 -12.15 11.86
CA PRO A 101 -2.88 -12.40 10.42
C PRO A 101 -3.01 -11.12 9.58
N GLU A 102 -3.76 -10.12 10.04
CA GLU A 102 -3.89 -8.83 9.36
C GLU A 102 -2.58 -8.04 9.47
N PHE A 103 -1.93 -8.03 10.64
CA PHE A 103 -0.64 -7.36 10.86
C PHE A 103 0.51 -7.95 10.03
N GLU A 104 0.54 -9.26 9.83
CA GLU A 104 1.58 -9.92 9.02
C GLU A 104 1.45 -9.66 7.51
N ASN A 105 0.26 -9.27 7.04
CA ASN A 105 -0.04 -9.03 5.61
C ASN A 105 -0.44 -7.59 5.29
N LEU A 106 -0.14 -6.62 6.16
CA LEU A 106 -0.63 -5.24 6.07
C LEU A 106 -0.39 -4.56 4.72
N PHE A 107 0.79 -4.73 4.14
CA PHE A 107 1.17 -4.10 2.87
C PHE A 107 1.01 -5.04 1.67
N ALA A 108 0.62 -6.29 1.90
CA ALA A 108 0.35 -7.26 0.84
C ALA A 108 -1.11 -7.19 0.34
N ALA A 109 -2.04 -6.74 1.21
CA ALA A 109 -3.46 -6.59 0.89
C ALA A 109 -3.77 -5.48 -0.13
N ASP A 110 -2.81 -4.57 -0.38
CA ASP A 110 -2.95 -3.47 -1.34
C ASP A 110 -2.69 -3.91 -2.80
N GLY A 111 -2.28 -5.17 -3.00
CA GLY A 111 -1.87 -5.75 -4.29
C GLY A 111 -2.87 -6.74 -4.88
N SER A 112 -4.16 -6.43 -4.89
CA SER A 112 -5.08 -7.13 -5.81
C SER A 112 -4.54 -6.97 -7.24
N GLU A 113 -4.15 -8.07 -7.85
CA GLU A 113 -3.44 -8.13 -9.13
C GLU A 113 -4.12 -7.24 -10.20
N GLY A 114 -3.42 -6.19 -10.66
CA GLY A 114 -3.85 -5.37 -11.80
C GLY A 114 -3.77 -3.83 -11.65
N SER A 115 -3.32 -3.28 -10.53
CA SER A 115 -3.06 -1.83 -10.41
C SER A 115 -1.57 -1.54 -10.58
N ASP A 116 -1.13 -1.35 -11.84
CA ASP A 116 0.15 -0.72 -12.14
C ASP A 116 0.09 0.76 -11.74
N GLY A 117 0.39 1.03 -10.48
CA GLY A 117 0.49 2.37 -9.94
C GLY A 117 0.19 2.38 -8.45
N PHE A 118 0.77 3.36 -7.76
CA PHE A 118 0.41 3.80 -6.42
C PHE A 118 -1.04 4.35 -6.36
N GLY A 119 -1.97 3.74 -7.10
CA GLY A 119 -3.40 4.00 -7.11
C GLY A 119 -4.01 3.35 -5.87
N GLU A 120 -3.95 4.10 -4.78
CA GLU A 120 -4.91 4.14 -3.68
C GLU A 120 -5.84 2.91 -3.64
N ALA A 121 -5.51 1.89 -2.87
CA ALA A 121 -6.52 0.94 -2.43
C ALA A 121 -7.64 1.77 -1.77
N VAL A 122 -8.82 1.86 -2.40
CA VAL A 122 -9.93 2.65 -1.88
C VAL A 122 -11.04 1.72 -1.42
N GLY A 123 -11.52 1.97 -0.21
CA GLY A 123 -12.58 1.20 0.42
C GLY A 123 -12.29 0.92 1.89
N GLU A 124 -13.24 0.26 2.53
CA GLU A 124 -13.21 -0.08 3.95
C GLU A 124 -11.95 -0.88 4.36
N GLY A 125 -11.48 -1.81 3.52
CA GLY A 125 -10.25 -2.56 3.77
C GLY A 125 -9.00 -1.69 3.86
N ALA A 126 -8.92 -0.64 3.05
CA ALA A 126 -7.80 0.32 3.11
C ALA A 126 -7.89 1.22 4.34
N VAL A 127 -9.11 1.54 4.81
CA VAL A 127 -9.33 2.27 6.08
C VAL A 127 -8.89 1.40 7.26
N ARG A 128 -9.24 0.10 7.22
CA ARG A 128 -8.81 -0.90 8.21
C ARG A 128 -7.29 -1.03 8.23
N ASN A 129 -6.64 -1.20 7.06
CA ASN A 129 -5.18 -1.23 6.93
C ASN A 129 -4.54 0.06 7.48
N ALA A 130 -5.08 1.24 7.17
CA ALA A 130 -4.56 2.51 7.66
C ALA A 130 -4.57 2.60 9.20
N ALA A 131 -5.62 2.08 9.85
CA ALA A 131 -5.70 2.04 11.31
C ALA A 131 -4.63 1.10 11.91
N LEU A 132 -4.46 -0.09 11.34
CA LEU A 132 -3.45 -1.06 11.78
C LEU A 132 -2.02 -0.56 11.55
N ILE A 133 -1.74 0.02 10.38
CA ILE A 133 -0.45 0.68 10.06
C ILE A 133 -0.19 1.79 11.06
N SER A 134 -1.18 2.64 11.34
CA SER A 134 -1.04 3.73 12.30
C SER A 134 -0.68 3.20 13.69
N LYS A 135 -1.32 2.12 14.16
CA LYS A 135 -0.95 1.50 15.44
C LYS A 135 0.51 1.02 15.45
N LEU A 136 0.92 0.30 14.41
CA LEU A 136 2.26 -0.27 14.32
C LEU A 136 3.33 0.84 14.30
N LEU A 137 3.11 1.89 13.52
CA LEU A 137 4.02 3.03 13.44
C LEU A 137 4.08 3.80 14.77
N LEU A 138 2.95 4.02 15.45
CA LEU A 138 2.95 4.63 16.79
C LEU A 138 3.82 3.84 17.75
N ASN A 139 3.68 2.52 17.84
CA ASN A 139 4.45 1.72 18.79
C ASN A 139 5.94 1.62 18.44
N VAL A 140 6.30 1.64 17.14
CA VAL A 140 7.71 1.58 16.71
C VAL A 140 8.43 2.92 16.88
N PHE A 141 7.75 4.04 16.62
CA PHE A 141 8.37 5.37 16.61
C PHE A 141 8.16 6.17 17.89
N GLN A 142 7.10 5.89 18.67
CA GLN A 142 6.80 6.58 19.93
C GLN A 142 7.33 5.80 21.14
N THR A 143 8.63 5.49 21.15
CA THR A 143 9.29 4.71 22.22
C THR A 143 9.45 5.44 23.57
N GLY A 144 8.87 6.64 23.70
CA GLY A 144 9.01 7.52 24.86
C GLY A 144 10.33 8.31 24.84
N GLN A 145 10.38 9.36 25.66
CA GLN A 145 11.60 10.14 25.91
C GLN A 145 12.18 9.71 27.26
N GLY A 146 13.50 9.47 27.33
CA GLY A 146 14.20 9.14 28.58
C GLY A 146 14.81 7.74 28.63
N ASN A 147 15.06 7.22 29.84
CA ASN A 147 15.70 5.92 30.03
C ASN A 147 14.75 4.77 29.65
N VAL A 148 15.22 3.90 28.74
CA VAL A 148 14.50 2.72 28.29
C VAL A 148 14.93 1.52 29.13
N SER A 149 13.96 0.84 29.74
CA SER A 149 14.19 -0.44 30.44
C SER A 149 14.44 -1.59 29.46
N ALA A 150 15.04 -2.68 29.93
CA ALA A 150 15.27 -3.88 29.10
C ALA A 150 13.97 -4.45 28.52
N ASP A 151 12.88 -4.42 29.28
CA ASP A 151 11.58 -4.91 28.86
C ASP A 151 10.96 -4.04 27.75
N GLN A 152 11.09 -2.71 27.87
CA GLN A 152 10.66 -1.77 26.83
C GLN A 152 11.46 -1.94 25.55
N LEU A 153 12.78 -2.15 25.66
CA LEU A 153 13.62 -2.44 24.49
C LEU A 153 13.20 -3.75 23.81
N ALA A 154 12.93 -4.81 24.58
CA ALA A 154 12.49 -6.08 24.05
C ALA A 154 11.12 -5.98 23.35
N ALA A 155 10.17 -5.23 23.92
CA ALA A 155 8.88 -4.94 23.30
C ALA A 155 9.05 -4.18 21.98
N TRP A 156 9.87 -3.13 21.97
CA TRP A 156 10.16 -2.38 20.76
C TRP A 156 10.81 -3.25 19.67
N GLN A 157 11.76 -4.13 20.01
CA GLN A 157 12.40 -5.04 19.03
C GLN A 157 11.38 -6.00 18.37
N ARG A 158 10.38 -6.46 19.13
CA ARG A 158 9.28 -7.27 18.58
C ARG A 158 8.44 -6.45 17.60
N ASP A 159 8.09 -5.23 17.94
CA ASP A 159 7.29 -4.35 17.08
C ASP A 159 8.03 -3.93 15.81
N ALA A 160 9.33 -3.63 15.92
CA ALA A 160 10.19 -3.39 14.76
C ALA A 160 10.30 -4.63 13.85
N THR A 161 10.34 -5.83 14.45
CA THR A 161 10.35 -7.08 13.67
C THR A 161 9.03 -7.29 12.92
N ARG A 162 7.88 -6.99 13.55
CA ARG A 162 6.56 -7.02 12.89
C ARG A 162 6.49 -6.04 11.72
N LEU A 163 6.94 -4.79 11.92
CA LEU A 163 7.02 -3.79 10.85
C LEU A 163 7.88 -4.26 9.68
N ARG A 164 9.05 -4.87 9.96
CA ARG A 164 9.91 -5.42 8.91
C ARG A 164 9.20 -6.54 8.14
N ARG A 165 8.50 -7.45 8.82
CA ARG A 165 7.75 -8.54 8.16
C ARG A 165 6.63 -8.00 7.29
N ALA A 166 5.86 -7.05 7.81
CA ALA A 166 4.79 -6.39 7.09
C ALA A 166 5.30 -5.72 5.80
N LEU A 167 6.42 -4.98 5.87
CA LEU A 167 6.99 -4.26 4.72
C LEU A 167 7.66 -5.17 3.68
N CYS A 168 8.32 -6.24 4.14
CA CYS A 168 9.03 -7.16 3.24
C CYS A 168 8.12 -8.26 2.67
N GLY A 169 6.83 -8.24 3.04
CA GLY A 169 5.87 -9.31 2.78
C GLY A 169 6.24 -10.56 3.58
N GLY A 170 5.24 -11.20 4.19
CA GLY A 170 5.38 -12.51 4.84
C GLY A 170 5.84 -13.66 3.92
N ARG A 171 6.54 -13.40 2.79
CA ARG A 171 7.46 -14.39 2.23
C ARG A 171 8.65 -14.48 3.17
N GLY A 172 8.48 -15.30 4.21
CA GLY A 172 9.62 -15.97 4.80
C GLY A 172 10.53 -16.45 3.68
N GLY A 173 11.82 -16.11 3.77
CA GLY A 173 12.83 -16.76 2.98
C GLY A 173 12.77 -18.25 3.27
N GLY A 174 11.94 -18.98 2.52
CA GLY A 174 12.03 -20.41 2.44
C GLY A 174 13.42 -20.72 1.91
N PRO A 175 14.18 -21.64 2.54
CA PRO A 175 15.46 -22.06 2.00
C PRO A 175 15.23 -22.54 0.56
N GLY A 176 16.04 -22.00 -0.35
CA GLY A 176 15.85 -22.13 -1.79
C GLY A 176 15.50 -23.56 -2.21
N THR A 177 14.30 -23.73 -2.75
CA THR A 177 14.02 -24.83 -3.66
C THR A 177 13.89 -24.21 -5.05
N GLY A 178 15.02 -23.69 -5.55
CA GLY A 178 15.19 -23.52 -6.98
C GLY A 178 15.19 -24.91 -7.63
N PRO A 179 14.67 -25.06 -8.86
CA PRO A 179 14.63 -26.35 -9.53
C PRO A 179 16.04 -26.92 -9.58
N THR A 180 16.20 -28.10 -8.99
CA THR A 180 17.43 -28.89 -9.02
C THR A 180 18.02 -28.84 -10.42
N GLY A 181 19.19 -28.21 -10.52
CA GLY A 181 20.04 -28.31 -11.69
C GLY A 181 20.21 -29.79 -12.01
N ARG A 182 19.71 -30.17 -13.19
CA ARG A 182 20.00 -31.44 -13.83
C ARG A 182 21.53 -31.61 -13.83
N PRO A 183 22.10 -32.60 -13.13
CA PRO A 183 23.51 -32.90 -13.28
C PRO A 183 23.69 -33.44 -14.69
N GLY A 184 24.49 -32.73 -15.49
CA GLY A 184 25.10 -33.32 -16.68
C GLY A 184 26.00 -34.46 -16.22
N ALA A 185 25.59 -35.70 -16.49
CA ALA A 185 26.46 -36.86 -16.49
C ALA A 185 26.53 -37.34 -17.95
N GLY A 186 27.76 -37.33 -18.48
CA GLY A 186 28.05 -37.54 -19.89
C GLY A 186 27.78 -38.96 -20.40
N PRO A 187 27.96 -39.19 -21.71
CA PRO A 187 27.87 -40.52 -22.29
C PRO A 187 29.20 -41.25 -22.05
N GLU A 188 29.18 -42.28 -21.21
CA GLU A 188 30.24 -43.29 -21.20
C GLU A 188 29.69 -44.62 -21.74
N SER A 189 30.27 -45.02 -22.86
CA SER A 189 30.01 -46.24 -23.61
C SER A 189 31.01 -47.33 -23.24
N ALA A 190 30.52 -48.53 -22.89
CA ALA A 190 31.10 -49.87 -23.09
C ALA A 190 30.51 -50.82 -22.02
N GLY A 191 30.06 -52.05 -22.26
CA GLY A 191 30.10 -52.95 -23.40
C GLY A 191 29.81 -54.35 -22.85
N SER A 192 28.85 -55.05 -23.43
CA SER A 192 28.67 -56.51 -23.30
C SER A 192 28.95 -57.11 -24.67
N GLY A 193 29.88 -58.06 -24.74
CA GLY A 193 30.23 -58.80 -25.97
C GLY A 193 31.72 -58.93 -26.18
#